data_AF-A0A9E0BUW4-F1
#
_entry.id   AF-A0A9E0BUW4-F1
#
_cell.length_a   1.000
_cell.length_b   1.000
_cell.length_c   1.000
_cell.angle_alpha   90.00
_cell.angle_beta   90.00
_cell.angle_gamma   90.00
#
_symmetry.space_group_name_H-M   'P 1'
#
loop_
_entity.id
_entity.type
_entity.pdbx_description
1 polymer ?
#
loop_
_entity_poly.entity_id
_entity_poly.type
_entity_poly.pdbx_seq_one_letter_code
_entity_poly.pdbx_strand_id
1 'polypeptide(L)'
;MSQFSRRTMLGMTAAAPFSFGALAQAATPADARFETLAKGWVDAAMRLSPVGATQTGDHRFDHEIDDLGPKGRAAVVKLATETLAALQATPRAELSRANQVDAAILENQVRSDLWTTQTLQPYAWDPLVWNAVAGGALYTLTAREFAPLDVRLRSATARMEKLPALLAQARADLVPARVPKIHADTVVGQNKGLHSLVDGIVADAGKLPPADRARLEAAAKTCKAAIDAHQRWLETVLVPAAKGDFRLGAELYDAKLAFALNSPLSRAEIKTRAQAEMTSLRATMYAISAKVLAGKPGAPPTPAAPTDAQRQAAIEAALEFAYARKPERTKLVEAAEASLVQATAFVRERNIVTVPSDPVKIGLVPEFQRGVAVAYCDAPGPLDKGQQTYYKISPIPDDWTDAQADSFLREYNLLGIQEVTVHEAMPGHYLQLAHANAYPSVLRAVLSSGPFVEGWACYAEDVMADEGYLGGDPLYLLVHLKLQLRVCANALLDQAVHVDNISRDEAMKLMTVQAFQQEREAAGKWVRAQLSQAQLPTYFVGWEEHKALRQKAETKWGKTFTLKRYHDGILSYGSPPARFAGQLLFDEAIA
;
A
#
# COMPACT_ATOMS: atom_id res chain seq x y z
N MET A 1 -15.22 33.85 -58.17
CA MET A 1 -16.50 33.39 -58.75
C MET A 1 -16.56 31.87 -58.66
N SER A 2 -17.67 31.35 -58.14
CA SER A 2 -18.27 30.03 -58.43
C SER A 2 -17.43 28.77 -58.16
N GLN A 3 -17.62 28.14 -56.99
CA GLN A 3 -18.47 26.94 -56.79
C GLN A 3 -17.95 25.66 -57.46
N PHE A 4 -17.52 24.70 -56.62
CA PHE A 4 -17.77 23.29 -56.85
C PHE A 4 -18.15 22.63 -55.51
N SER A 5 -19.39 22.16 -55.46
CA SER A 5 -19.95 21.30 -54.42
C SER A 5 -19.72 19.85 -54.83
N ARG A 6 -19.14 19.01 -53.96
CA ARG A 6 -19.46 17.58 -53.83
C ARG A 6 -19.25 17.16 -52.38
N ARG A 7 -20.37 16.84 -51.74
CA ARG A 7 -20.48 16.21 -50.42
C ARG A 7 -19.87 14.80 -50.47
N THR A 8 -18.98 14.49 -49.54
CA THR A 8 -18.64 13.11 -49.17
C THR A 8 -18.97 12.95 -47.70
N MET A 9 -19.96 12.12 -47.39
CA MET A 9 -20.27 11.67 -46.04
C MET A 9 -19.06 10.90 -45.49
N LEU A 10 -18.41 11.42 -44.45
CA LEU A 10 -17.63 10.60 -43.53
C LEU A 10 -18.59 10.03 -42.48
N GLY A 11 -18.82 8.72 -42.53
CA GLY A 11 -19.48 7.99 -41.46
C GLY A 11 -18.58 7.97 -40.23
N MET A 12 -18.94 8.72 -39.19
CA MET A 12 -18.45 8.51 -37.84
C MET A 12 -19.04 7.20 -37.32
N THR A 13 -18.26 6.11 -37.36
CA THR A 13 -18.55 4.94 -36.52
C THR A 13 -18.19 5.29 -35.09
N ALA A 14 -19.18 5.71 -34.32
CA ALA A 14 -19.09 5.79 -32.87
C ALA A 14 -18.75 4.40 -32.33
N ALA A 15 -17.56 4.24 -31.76
CA ALA A 15 -17.22 3.05 -30.98
C ALA A 15 -18.11 3.06 -29.75
N ALA A 16 -19.07 2.13 -29.69
CA ALA A 16 -19.87 1.91 -28.50
C ALA A 16 -18.94 1.55 -27.32
N PRO A 17 -19.17 2.09 -26.10
CA PRO A 17 -18.44 1.65 -24.93
C PRO A 17 -18.74 0.16 -24.74
N PHE A 18 -17.71 -0.68 -24.79
CA PHE A 18 -17.80 -2.05 -24.31
C PHE A 18 -17.98 -1.97 -22.79
N SER A 19 -19.24 -1.96 -22.34
CA SER A 19 -19.55 -2.25 -20.96
C SER A 19 -19.14 -3.70 -20.71
N PHE A 20 -18.01 -3.91 -20.03
CA PHE A 20 -17.80 -5.11 -19.22
C PHE A 20 -18.75 -5.02 -18.02
N GLY A 21 -20.06 -4.99 -18.30
CA GLY A 21 -21.03 -5.34 -17.31
C GLY A 21 -20.74 -6.79 -17.00
N ALA A 22 -20.35 -7.09 -15.76
CA ALA A 22 -20.48 -8.42 -15.22
C ALA A 22 -21.87 -8.88 -15.65
N LEU A 23 -21.94 -9.88 -16.55
CA LEU A 23 -23.21 -10.47 -16.94
C LEU A 23 -23.88 -10.87 -15.64
N ALA A 24 -24.91 -10.12 -15.23
CA ALA A 24 -25.62 -10.34 -14.00
C ALA A 24 -26.34 -11.68 -14.17
N GLN A 25 -25.63 -12.75 -13.82
CA GLN A 25 -26.21 -14.08 -13.71
C GLN A 25 -27.28 -14.00 -12.63
N ALA A 26 -28.48 -14.51 -12.91
CA ALA A 26 -29.59 -14.46 -11.97
C ALA A 26 -29.13 -15.04 -10.62
N ALA A 27 -29.28 -14.26 -9.54
CA ALA A 27 -28.83 -14.64 -8.21
C ALA A 27 -29.43 -16.00 -7.84
N THR A 28 -28.57 -17.01 -7.65
CA THR A 28 -29.01 -18.33 -7.21
C THR A 28 -29.41 -18.26 -5.73
N PRO A 29 -30.20 -19.23 -5.22
CA PRO A 29 -30.40 -19.35 -3.78
C PRO A 29 -29.09 -19.48 -2.99
N ALA A 30 -28.02 -20.01 -3.59
CA ALA A 30 -26.70 -20.08 -2.97
C ALA A 30 -26.04 -18.69 -2.89
N ASP A 31 -26.14 -17.88 -3.95
CA ASP A 31 -25.67 -16.48 -3.94
C ASP A 31 -26.37 -15.68 -2.84
N ALA A 32 -27.71 -15.76 -2.74
CA ALA A 32 -28.45 -15.02 -1.72
C ALA A 32 -28.04 -15.41 -0.28
N ARG A 33 -27.77 -16.71 -0.04
CA ARG A 33 -27.26 -17.19 1.27
C ARG A 33 -25.86 -16.66 1.54
N PHE A 34 -24.97 -16.72 0.54
CA PHE A 34 -23.61 -16.22 0.67
C PHE A 34 -23.58 -14.70 0.88
N GLU A 35 -24.36 -13.93 0.15
CA GLU A 35 -24.44 -12.47 0.31
C GLU A 35 -24.96 -12.09 1.70
N THR A 36 -25.91 -12.86 2.25
CA THR A 36 -26.37 -12.70 3.63
C THR A 36 -25.25 -12.97 4.63
N LEU A 37 -24.48 -14.05 4.42
CA LEU A 37 -23.31 -14.37 5.25
C LEU A 37 -22.24 -13.27 5.17
N ALA A 38 -21.89 -12.85 3.96
CA ALA A 38 -20.89 -11.81 3.71
C ALA A 38 -21.28 -10.49 4.36
N LYS A 39 -22.55 -10.06 4.21
CA LYS A 39 -23.07 -8.86 4.87
C LYS A 39 -23.02 -8.99 6.40
N GLY A 40 -23.45 -10.14 6.94
CA GLY A 40 -23.39 -10.41 8.38
C GLY A 40 -21.97 -10.37 8.92
N TRP A 41 -21.00 -10.92 8.17
CA TRP A 41 -19.58 -10.85 8.52
C TRP A 41 -19.07 -9.40 8.49
N VAL A 42 -19.34 -8.63 7.42
CA VAL A 42 -18.93 -7.21 7.33
C VAL A 42 -19.47 -6.41 8.52
N ASP A 43 -20.76 -6.54 8.82
CA ASP A 43 -21.39 -5.82 9.94
C ASP A 43 -20.76 -6.20 11.30
N ALA A 44 -20.43 -7.48 11.48
CA ALA A 44 -19.76 -7.95 12.71
C ALA A 44 -18.30 -7.49 12.79
N ALA A 45 -17.56 -7.55 11.68
CA ALA A 45 -16.16 -7.13 11.59
C ALA A 45 -16.01 -5.64 11.90
N MET A 46 -16.83 -4.77 11.32
CA MET A 46 -16.80 -3.32 11.59
C MET A 46 -17.15 -2.99 13.04
N ARG A 47 -18.05 -3.77 13.67
CA ARG A 47 -18.35 -3.61 15.09
C ARG A 47 -17.21 -4.06 16.01
N LEU A 48 -16.49 -5.11 15.62
CA LEU A 48 -15.35 -5.63 16.39
C LEU A 48 -14.09 -4.77 16.22
N SER A 49 -13.98 -4.04 15.11
CA SER A 49 -12.91 -3.05 14.87
C SER A 49 -13.47 -1.66 14.55
N PRO A 50 -13.98 -0.91 15.54
CA PRO A 50 -14.52 0.44 15.34
C PRO A 50 -13.53 1.44 14.73
N VAL A 51 -12.23 1.35 15.08
CA VAL A 51 -11.20 2.24 14.50
C VAL A 51 -10.99 1.87 13.03
N GLY A 52 -10.91 0.58 12.71
CA GLY A 52 -10.84 0.08 11.34
C GLY A 52 -12.10 0.42 10.52
N ALA A 53 -13.27 0.41 11.15
CA ALA A 53 -14.54 0.80 10.53
C ALA A 53 -14.49 2.27 10.08
N THR A 54 -14.07 3.20 10.95
CA THR A 54 -13.88 4.61 10.57
C THR A 54 -12.89 4.74 9.42
N GLN A 55 -11.76 4.04 9.46
CA GLN A 55 -10.76 4.09 8.38
C GLN A 55 -11.33 3.57 7.04
N THR A 56 -12.21 2.58 7.10
CA THR A 56 -12.87 1.98 5.94
C THR A 56 -14.01 2.86 5.40
N GLY A 57 -14.48 3.83 6.18
CA GLY A 57 -15.60 4.73 5.85
C GLY A 57 -16.94 4.33 6.47
N ASP A 58 -16.95 3.36 7.39
CA ASP A 58 -18.13 3.01 8.19
C ASP A 58 -18.16 3.80 9.50
N HIS A 59 -18.96 4.85 9.50
CA HIS A 59 -19.07 5.80 10.61
C HIS A 59 -20.08 5.42 11.70
N ARG A 60 -20.66 4.21 11.66
CA ARG A 60 -21.63 3.74 12.67
C ARG A 60 -21.04 3.62 14.07
N PHE A 61 -19.72 3.46 14.17
CA PHE A 61 -19.00 3.15 15.41
C PHE A 61 -17.92 4.19 15.77
N ASP A 62 -18.02 5.42 15.25
CA ASP A 62 -16.98 6.46 15.45
C ASP A 62 -16.74 6.85 16.92
N HIS A 63 -17.68 6.55 17.82
CA HIS A 63 -17.57 6.80 19.26
C HIS A 63 -16.96 5.63 20.06
N GLU A 64 -16.71 4.50 19.40
CA GLU A 64 -16.17 3.27 19.99
C GLU A 64 -14.68 3.08 19.64
N ILE A 65 -14.02 2.20 20.39
CA ILE A 65 -12.66 1.74 20.12
C ILE A 65 -12.61 0.21 20.19
N ASP A 66 -11.65 -0.39 19.51
CA ASP A 66 -11.42 -1.83 19.48
C ASP A 66 -11.16 -2.39 20.90
N ASP A 67 -11.74 -3.55 21.21
CA ASP A 67 -11.38 -4.34 22.39
C ASP A 67 -10.35 -5.39 21.97
N LEU A 68 -9.08 -5.13 22.27
CA LEU A 68 -8.00 -6.07 21.94
C LEU A 68 -7.76 -7.09 23.06
N GLY A 69 -8.45 -6.97 24.20
CA GLY A 69 -8.34 -7.87 25.34
C GLY A 69 -8.92 -9.27 25.09
N PRO A 70 -8.92 -10.15 26.11
CA PRO A 70 -9.38 -11.54 25.96
C PRO A 70 -10.81 -11.68 25.42
N LYS A 71 -11.71 -10.78 25.80
CA LYS A 71 -13.12 -10.79 25.36
C LYS A 71 -13.23 -10.47 23.86
N GLY A 72 -12.60 -9.40 23.39
CA GLY A 72 -12.60 -9.04 21.98
C GLY A 72 -11.93 -10.10 21.10
N ARG A 73 -10.79 -10.66 21.53
CA ARG A 73 -10.15 -11.79 20.83
C ARG A 73 -11.05 -13.02 20.72
N ALA A 74 -11.77 -13.36 21.79
CA ALA A 74 -12.73 -14.46 21.77
C ALA A 74 -13.89 -14.19 20.78
N ALA A 75 -14.33 -12.93 20.65
CA ALA A 75 -15.35 -12.54 19.69
C ALA A 75 -14.86 -12.63 18.24
N VAL A 76 -13.61 -12.22 17.96
CA VAL A 76 -12.97 -12.39 16.64
C VAL A 76 -12.87 -13.88 16.27
N VAL A 77 -12.35 -14.72 17.18
CA VAL A 77 -12.25 -16.17 16.96
C VAL A 77 -13.62 -16.80 16.70
N LYS A 78 -14.64 -16.39 17.47
CA LYS A 78 -16.01 -16.88 17.29
C LYS A 78 -16.54 -16.52 15.89
N LEU A 79 -16.45 -15.24 15.50
CA LEU A 79 -16.91 -14.77 14.19
C LEU A 79 -16.21 -15.53 13.05
N ALA A 80 -14.88 -15.66 13.14
CA ALA A 80 -14.09 -16.35 12.13
C ALA A 80 -14.44 -17.84 12.02
N THR A 81 -14.63 -18.53 13.15
CA THR A 81 -15.00 -19.95 13.20
C THR A 81 -16.40 -20.19 12.61
N GLU A 82 -17.39 -19.39 13.02
CA GLU A 82 -18.77 -19.51 12.54
C GLU A 82 -18.87 -19.20 11.04
N THR A 83 -18.15 -18.17 10.58
CA THR A 83 -18.10 -17.80 9.15
C THR A 83 -17.43 -18.89 8.33
N LEU A 84 -16.30 -19.45 8.79
CA LEU A 84 -15.61 -20.52 8.09
C LEU A 84 -16.48 -21.77 7.97
N ALA A 85 -17.20 -22.15 9.03
CA ALA A 85 -18.14 -23.26 8.99
C ALA A 85 -19.28 -23.03 7.99
N ALA A 86 -19.83 -21.81 7.93
CA ALA A 86 -20.88 -21.46 6.98
C ALA A 86 -20.40 -21.47 5.52
N LEU A 87 -19.16 -21.02 5.26
CA LEU A 87 -18.52 -21.09 3.94
C LEU A 87 -18.34 -22.55 3.51
N GLN A 88 -17.86 -23.42 4.40
CA GLN A 88 -17.65 -24.84 4.11
C GLN A 88 -18.97 -25.60 3.84
N ALA A 89 -20.07 -25.15 4.43
CA ALA A 89 -21.39 -25.70 4.19
C ALA A 89 -22.01 -25.29 2.84
N THR A 90 -21.42 -24.32 2.13
CA THR A 90 -21.91 -23.82 0.84
C THR A 90 -20.99 -24.30 -0.29
N PRO A 91 -21.42 -25.23 -1.16
CA PRO A 91 -20.60 -25.67 -2.28
C PRO A 91 -20.24 -24.49 -3.19
N ARG A 92 -18.94 -24.18 -3.32
CA ARG A 92 -18.48 -23.03 -4.13
C ARG A 92 -18.98 -23.08 -5.58
N ALA A 93 -19.11 -24.28 -6.16
CA ALA A 93 -19.59 -24.45 -7.53
C ALA A 93 -21.06 -24.00 -7.73
N GLU A 94 -21.85 -23.85 -6.67
CA GLU A 94 -23.22 -23.32 -6.74
C GLU A 94 -23.28 -21.79 -6.76
N LEU A 95 -22.17 -21.11 -6.41
CA LEU A 95 -22.09 -19.66 -6.41
C LEU A 95 -21.84 -19.13 -7.81
N SER A 96 -22.32 -17.92 -8.09
CA SER A 96 -21.87 -17.15 -9.24
C SER A 96 -20.35 -16.96 -9.22
N ARG A 97 -19.73 -16.73 -10.39
CA ARG A 97 -18.28 -16.55 -10.49
C ARG A 97 -17.75 -15.43 -9.59
N ALA A 98 -18.48 -14.32 -9.47
CA ALA A 98 -18.12 -13.23 -8.58
C ALA A 98 -18.12 -13.69 -7.11
N ASN A 99 -19.18 -14.39 -6.68
CA ASN A 99 -19.31 -14.89 -5.31
C ASN A 99 -18.36 -16.06 -5.01
N GLN A 100 -17.93 -16.84 -5.99
CA GLN A 100 -16.84 -17.82 -5.81
C GLN A 100 -15.56 -17.13 -5.35
N VAL A 101 -15.23 -15.99 -5.96
CA VAL A 101 -14.04 -15.22 -5.56
C VAL A 101 -14.24 -14.54 -4.20
N ASP A 102 -15.41 -13.91 -3.97
CA ASP A 102 -15.70 -13.28 -2.67
C ASP A 102 -15.64 -14.31 -1.53
N ALA A 103 -16.17 -15.52 -1.74
CA ALA A 103 -16.08 -16.61 -0.79
C ALA A 103 -14.64 -17.06 -0.52
N ALA A 104 -13.80 -17.13 -1.57
CA ALA A 104 -12.39 -17.49 -1.41
C ALA A 104 -11.59 -16.41 -0.67
N ILE A 105 -11.86 -15.13 -0.92
CA ILE A 105 -11.24 -14.01 -0.21
C ILE A 105 -11.66 -14.01 1.26
N LEU A 106 -12.96 -14.16 1.54
CA LEU A 106 -13.47 -14.23 2.91
C LEU A 106 -12.92 -15.46 3.66
N GLU A 107 -12.82 -16.62 3.00
CA GLU A 107 -12.21 -17.80 3.58
C GLU A 107 -10.74 -17.54 3.98
N ASN A 108 -9.95 -16.91 3.10
CA ASN A 108 -8.58 -16.52 3.41
C ASN A 108 -8.51 -15.58 4.62
N GLN A 109 -9.39 -14.56 4.67
CA GLN A 109 -9.44 -13.61 5.77
C GLN A 109 -9.74 -14.29 7.11
N VAL A 110 -10.81 -15.08 7.21
CA VAL A 110 -11.19 -15.68 8.51
C VAL A 110 -10.18 -16.73 8.98
N ARG A 111 -9.49 -17.43 8.05
CA ARG A 111 -8.36 -18.29 8.39
C ARG A 111 -7.17 -17.48 8.91
N SER A 112 -6.88 -16.35 8.30
CA SER A 112 -5.84 -15.42 8.75
C SER A 112 -6.16 -14.85 10.13
N ASP A 113 -7.41 -14.49 10.42
CA ASP A 113 -7.85 -13.99 11.71
C ASP A 113 -7.66 -15.03 12.82
N LEU A 114 -8.04 -16.28 12.55
CA LEU A 114 -7.84 -17.40 13.49
C LEU A 114 -6.36 -17.63 13.76
N TRP A 115 -5.55 -17.77 12.71
CA TRP A 115 -4.11 -17.98 12.84
C TRP A 115 -3.41 -16.80 13.53
N THR A 116 -3.76 -15.57 13.18
CA THR A 116 -3.19 -14.37 13.79
C THR A 116 -3.52 -14.31 15.28
N THR A 117 -4.76 -14.60 15.64
CA THR A 117 -5.22 -14.52 17.04
C THR A 117 -4.69 -15.67 17.90
N GLN A 118 -4.63 -16.89 17.35
CA GLN A 118 -4.32 -18.10 18.12
C GLN A 118 -2.84 -18.48 18.06
N THR A 119 -2.19 -18.27 16.91
CA THR A 119 -0.82 -18.73 16.64
C THR A 119 0.18 -17.57 16.66
N LEU A 120 0.00 -16.55 15.83
CA LEU A 120 0.95 -15.43 15.78
C LEU A 120 0.91 -14.58 17.06
N GLN A 121 -0.29 -14.34 17.59
CA GLN A 121 -0.56 -13.60 18.82
C GLN A 121 0.15 -12.23 18.90
N PRO A 122 0.06 -11.36 17.88
CA PRO A 122 0.79 -10.09 17.88
C PRO A 122 0.40 -9.19 19.06
N TYR A 123 -0.81 -9.31 19.61
CA TYR A 123 -1.23 -8.62 20.83
C TYR A 123 -0.29 -8.83 22.03
N ALA A 124 0.44 -9.95 22.08
CA ALA A 124 1.29 -10.33 23.20
C ALA A 124 2.78 -9.95 23.02
N TRP A 125 3.23 -9.66 21.81
CA TRP A 125 4.65 -9.41 21.53
C TRP A 125 4.92 -8.18 20.66
N ASP A 126 3.90 -7.66 19.98
CA ASP A 126 4.01 -6.45 19.17
C ASP A 126 3.27 -5.28 19.82
N PRO A 127 3.97 -4.40 20.56
CA PRO A 127 3.35 -3.23 21.17
C PRO A 127 2.84 -2.23 20.12
N LEU A 128 3.30 -2.30 18.86
CA LEU A 128 2.85 -1.41 17.80
C LEU A 128 1.39 -1.65 17.41
N VAL A 129 0.85 -2.87 17.61
CA VAL A 129 -0.58 -3.15 17.39
C VAL A 129 -1.45 -2.29 18.29
N TRP A 130 -1.08 -2.15 19.56
CA TRP A 130 -1.80 -1.32 20.53
C TRP A 130 -1.69 0.17 20.20
N ASN A 131 -0.48 0.61 19.85
CA ASN A 131 -0.22 2.01 19.51
C ASN A 131 -0.91 2.42 18.20
N ALA A 132 -1.01 1.51 17.22
CA ALA A 132 -1.72 1.75 15.97
C ALA A 132 -3.22 1.98 16.21
N VAL A 133 -3.87 1.17 17.05
CA VAL A 133 -5.28 1.40 17.44
C VAL A 133 -5.43 2.70 18.21
N ALA A 134 -4.54 2.99 19.18
CA ALA A 134 -4.63 4.21 19.97
C ALA A 134 -4.46 5.48 19.11
N GLY A 135 -3.48 5.51 18.20
CA GLY A 135 -3.27 6.62 17.28
C GLY A 135 -4.38 6.73 16.25
N GLY A 136 -4.78 5.61 15.65
CA GLY A 136 -5.88 5.54 14.67
C GLY A 136 -7.21 6.01 15.25
N ALA A 137 -7.50 5.71 16.52
CA ALA A 137 -8.72 6.13 17.20
C ALA A 137 -8.94 7.65 17.14
N LEU A 138 -7.88 8.44 17.27
CA LEU A 138 -7.96 9.90 17.22
C LEU A 138 -7.74 10.44 15.81
N TYR A 139 -6.73 9.94 15.11
CA TYR A 139 -6.33 10.44 13.80
C TYR A 139 -7.43 10.26 12.75
N THR A 140 -8.09 9.10 12.70
CA THR A 140 -9.11 8.83 11.66
C THR A 140 -10.31 9.78 11.72
N LEU A 141 -10.61 10.36 12.90
CA LEU A 141 -11.69 11.34 13.08
C LEU A 141 -11.31 12.76 12.63
N THR A 142 -10.03 13.05 12.48
CA THR A 142 -9.51 14.37 12.09
C THR A 142 -8.90 14.39 10.70
N ALA A 143 -8.53 13.23 10.17
CA ALA A 143 -7.91 13.08 8.86
C ALA A 143 -8.81 13.54 7.70
N ARG A 144 -10.13 13.37 7.84
CA ARG A 144 -11.12 13.65 6.79
C ARG A 144 -12.38 14.31 7.35
N GLU A 145 -13.05 15.08 6.50
CA GLU A 145 -14.29 15.78 6.82
C GLU A 145 -15.53 14.97 6.41
N PHE A 146 -15.65 13.74 6.92
CA PHE A 146 -16.78 12.85 6.62
C PHE A 146 -18.09 13.24 7.34
N ALA A 147 -17.99 14.10 8.36
CA ALA A 147 -19.13 14.59 9.14
C ALA A 147 -18.86 16.03 9.64
N PRO A 148 -19.90 16.76 10.08
CA PRO A 148 -19.74 18.05 10.76
C PRO A 148 -18.73 17.96 11.90
N LEU A 149 -17.92 19.01 12.06
CA LEU A 149 -16.80 19.00 13.00
C LEU A 149 -17.25 18.73 14.44
N ASP A 150 -18.37 19.28 14.88
CA ASP A 150 -18.93 19.06 16.22
C ASP A 150 -19.30 17.58 16.48
N VAL A 151 -19.80 16.87 15.47
CA VAL A 151 -20.05 15.42 15.52
C VAL A 151 -18.72 14.66 15.69
N ARG A 152 -17.71 14.97 14.87
CA ARG A 152 -16.39 14.32 14.94
C ARG A 152 -15.68 14.59 16.27
N LEU A 153 -15.78 15.80 16.79
CA LEU A 153 -15.23 16.16 18.10
C LEU A 153 -15.92 15.38 19.23
N ARG A 154 -17.26 15.21 19.20
CA ARG A 154 -17.97 14.38 20.20
C ARG A 154 -17.57 12.90 20.14
N SER A 155 -17.36 12.36 18.93
CA SER A 155 -16.79 11.01 18.76
C SER A 155 -15.37 10.91 19.32
N ALA A 156 -14.53 11.91 19.06
CA ALA A 156 -13.17 11.97 19.59
C ALA A 156 -13.15 12.06 21.12
N THR A 157 -14.05 12.83 21.73
CA THR A 157 -14.26 12.87 23.18
C THR A 157 -14.57 11.47 23.74
N ALA A 158 -15.51 10.75 23.13
CA ALA A 158 -15.87 9.40 23.56
C ALA A 158 -14.69 8.41 23.44
N ARG A 159 -13.90 8.50 22.36
CA ARG A 159 -12.69 7.68 22.21
C ARG A 159 -11.60 8.02 23.23
N MET A 160 -11.40 9.30 23.53
CA MET A 160 -10.47 9.74 24.60
C MET A 160 -10.87 9.22 25.98
N GLU A 161 -12.17 9.09 26.27
CA GLU A 161 -12.66 8.47 27.51
C GLU A 161 -12.37 6.96 27.60
N LYS A 162 -12.28 6.27 26.44
CA LYS A 162 -12.03 4.83 26.37
C LYS A 162 -10.55 4.46 26.24
N LEU A 163 -9.70 5.34 25.69
CA LEU A 163 -8.26 5.11 25.52
C LEU A 163 -7.52 4.67 26.80
N PRO A 164 -7.81 5.20 28.01
CA PRO A 164 -7.20 4.71 29.23
C PRO A 164 -7.37 3.20 29.45
N ALA A 165 -8.53 2.64 29.10
CA ALA A 165 -8.80 1.21 29.22
C ALA A 165 -7.99 0.40 28.20
N LEU A 166 -7.92 0.84 26.93
CA LEU A 166 -7.10 0.20 25.90
C LEU A 166 -5.61 0.16 26.31
N LEU A 167 -5.07 1.27 26.79
CA LEU A 167 -3.68 1.32 27.26
C LEU A 167 -3.45 0.44 28.49
N ALA A 168 -4.46 0.26 29.34
CA ALA A 168 -4.40 -0.68 30.45
C ALA A 168 -4.40 -2.14 29.98
N GLN A 169 -5.24 -2.49 28.99
CA GLN A 169 -5.21 -3.80 28.35
C GLN A 169 -3.84 -4.08 27.74
N ALA A 170 -3.24 -3.12 27.04
CA ALA A 170 -1.89 -3.26 26.47
C ALA A 170 -0.86 -3.69 27.52
N ARG A 171 -0.86 -3.04 28.69
CA ARG A 171 0.04 -3.37 29.80
C ARG A 171 -0.24 -4.74 30.43
N ALA A 172 -1.49 -5.20 30.38
CA ALA A 172 -1.88 -6.49 30.94
C ALA A 172 -1.54 -7.67 30.00
N ASP A 173 -1.68 -7.47 28.70
CA ASP A 173 -1.60 -8.54 27.71
C ASP A 173 -0.25 -8.65 27.00
N LEU A 174 0.52 -7.54 26.89
CA LEU A 174 1.90 -7.61 26.38
C LEU A 174 2.77 -8.42 27.34
N VAL A 175 3.56 -9.33 26.78
CA VAL A 175 4.56 -10.13 27.48
C VAL A 175 5.92 -9.53 27.17
N PRO A 176 6.52 -8.69 28.03
CA PRO A 176 7.70 -7.91 27.68
C PRO A 176 8.89 -8.74 27.16
N ALA A 177 9.09 -9.94 27.71
CA ALA A 177 10.17 -10.83 27.27
C ALA A 177 10.01 -11.35 25.83
N ARG A 178 8.79 -11.37 25.28
CA ARG A 178 8.51 -11.75 23.87
C ARG A 178 8.69 -10.57 22.91
N VAL A 179 8.77 -9.35 23.41
CA VAL A 179 8.76 -8.14 22.58
C VAL A 179 10.15 -7.88 22.01
N PRO A 180 10.32 -7.73 20.69
CA PRO A 180 11.60 -7.36 20.12
C PRO A 180 12.04 -5.96 20.53
N LYS A 181 13.34 -5.79 20.78
CA LYS A 181 13.89 -4.51 21.25
C LYS A 181 13.55 -3.35 20.33
N ILE A 182 13.65 -3.56 19.01
CA ILE A 182 13.32 -2.53 18.02
C ILE A 182 11.83 -2.13 18.04
N HIS A 183 10.91 -3.07 18.29
CA HIS A 183 9.49 -2.74 18.45
C HIS A 183 9.25 -1.92 19.72
N ALA A 184 9.91 -2.30 20.83
CA ALA A 184 9.83 -1.57 22.10
C ALA A 184 10.39 -0.13 21.98
N ASP A 185 11.53 0.05 21.32
CA ASP A 185 12.12 1.37 21.09
C ASP A 185 11.25 2.22 20.17
N THR A 186 10.70 1.60 19.12
CA THR A 186 9.82 2.30 18.17
C THR A 186 8.54 2.78 18.85
N VAL A 187 7.86 1.92 19.63
CA VAL A 187 6.63 2.32 20.30
C VAL A 187 6.88 3.41 21.36
N VAL A 188 8.02 3.37 22.07
CA VAL A 188 8.41 4.42 23.03
C VAL A 188 8.57 5.78 22.36
N GLY A 189 9.11 5.79 21.14
CA GLY A 189 9.19 7.00 20.32
C GLY A 189 7.82 7.48 19.85
N GLN A 190 6.98 6.57 19.35
CA GLN A 190 5.69 6.89 18.74
C GLN A 190 4.60 7.29 19.76
N ASN A 191 4.56 6.68 20.94
CA ASN A 191 3.49 6.92 21.92
C ASN A 191 3.42 8.38 22.38
N LYS A 192 4.54 9.11 22.36
CA LYS A 192 4.59 10.56 22.64
C LYS A 192 3.77 11.37 21.64
N GLY A 193 3.68 10.94 20.39
CA GLY A 193 2.89 11.59 19.34
C GLY A 193 1.38 11.60 19.60
N LEU A 194 0.88 10.74 20.50
CA LEU A 194 -0.53 10.75 20.90
C LEU A 194 -0.92 12.05 21.61
N HIS A 195 0.00 12.72 22.30
CA HIS A 195 -0.26 14.05 22.89
C HIS A 195 -0.60 15.07 21.81
N SER A 196 0.17 15.11 20.72
CA SER A 196 -0.06 16.05 19.61
C SER A 196 -1.42 15.83 18.94
N LEU A 197 -1.88 14.58 18.82
CA LEU A 197 -3.23 14.30 18.31
C LEU A 197 -4.31 14.84 19.25
N VAL A 198 -4.17 14.64 20.56
CA VAL A 198 -5.10 15.19 21.56
C VAL A 198 -5.10 16.72 21.52
N ASP A 199 -3.93 17.35 21.46
CA ASP A 199 -3.80 18.82 21.40
C ASP A 199 -4.45 19.40 20.15
N GLY A 200 -4.24 18.76 18.99
CA GLY A 200 -4.90 19.17 17.75
C GLY A 200 -6.43 19.15 17.84
N ILE A 201 -7.00 18.13 18.50
CA ILE A 201 -8.45 18.03 18.72
C ILE A 201 -8.94 19.11 19.71
N VAL A 202 -8.21 19.33 20.80
CA VAL A 202 -8.58 20.31 21.84
C VAL A 202 -8.49 21.75 21.32
N ALA A 203 -7.61 22.03 20.35
CA ALA A 203 -7.53 23.34 19.71
C ALA A 203 -8.87 23.77 19.08
N ASP A 204 -9.70 22.81 18.67
CA ASP A 204 -11.04 23.04 18.10
C ASP A 204 -12.17 23.02 19.14
N ALA A 205 -11.88 22.83 20.43
CA ALA A 205 -12.89 22.70 21.48
C ALA A 205 -13.81 23.93 21.61
N GLY A 206 -13.33 25.12 21.22
CA GLY A 206 -14.14 26.34 21.17
C GLY A 206 -15.32 26.30 20.19
N LYS A 207 -15.33 25.33 19.28
CA LYS A 207 -16.42 25.11 18.30
C LYS A 207 -17.56 24.26 18.86
N LEU A 208 -17.43 23.73 20.07
CA LEU A 208 -18.46 22.95 20.76
C LEU A 208 -19.29 23.81 21.72
N PRO A 209 -20.55 23.41 22.02
CA PRO A 209 -21.32 23.98 23.12
C PRO A 209 -20.58 23.85 24.47
N PRO A 210 -20.85 24.74 25.46
CA PRO A 210 -20.08 24.77 26.71
C PRO A 210 -19.98 23.43 27.46
N ALA A 211 -21.05 22.64 27.50
CA ALA A 211 -21.06 21.33 28.15
C ALA A 211 -20.17 20.31 27.43
N ASP A 212 -20.25 20.24 26.10
CA ASP A 212 -19.45 19.34 25.27
C ASP A 212 -17.97 19.75 25.28
N ARG A 213 -17.69 21.05 25.25
CA ARG A 213 -16.35 21.60 25.42
C ARG A 213 -15.73 21.17 26.76
N ALA A 214 -16.45 21.35 27.86
CA ALA A 214 -15.97 20.96 29.18
C ALA A 214 -15.71 19.44 29.27
N ARG A 215 -16.58 18.61 28.65
CA ARG A 215 -16.38 17.16 28.56
C ARG A 215 -15.15 16.81 27.73
N LEU A 216 -14.94 17.45 26.58
CA LEU A 216 -13.76 17.27 25.73
C LEU A 216 -12.47 17.62 26.49
N GLU A 217 -12.41 18.77 27.14
CA GLU A 217 -11.25 19.20 27.93
C GLU A 217 -10.95 18.22 29.09
N ALA A 218 -12.00 17.71 29.76
CA ALA A 218 -11.85 16.71 30.82
C ALA A 218 -11.38 15.34 30.29
N ALA A 219 -11.94 14.88 29.18
CA ALA A 219 -11.55 13.64 28.51
C ALA A 219 -10.09 13.72 28.02
N ALA A 220 -9.69 14.83 27.42
CA ALA A 220 -8.32 15.08 26.98
C ALA A 220 -7.34 15.03 28.15
N LYS A 221 -7.65 15.66 29.29
CA LYS A 221 -6.82 15.60 30.50
C LYS A 221 -6.62 14.16 30.99
N THR A 222 -7.70 13.39 31.07
CA THR A 222 -7.64 11.98 31.51
C THR A 222 -6.87 11.11 30.51
N CYS A 223 -7.10 11.31 29.21
CA CYS A 223 -6.41 10.59 28.14
C CYS A 223 -4.91 10.86 28.17
N LYS A 224 -4.48 12.12 28.30
CA LYS A 224 -3.07 12.50 28.42
C LYS A 224 -2.40 11.87 29.64
N ALA A 225 -3.06 11.88 30.79
CA ALA A 225 -2.54 11.21 31.99
C ALA A 225 -2.36 9.70 31.78
N ALA A 226 -3.27 9.05 31.03
CA ALA A 226 -3.14 7.63 30.68
C ALA A 226 -2.01 7.37 29.66
N ILE A 227 -1.81 8.26 28.69
CA ILE A 227 -0.67 8.23 27.76
C ILE A 227 0.65 8.34 28.54
N ASP A 228 0.74 9.26 29.52
CA ASP A 228 1.94 9.44 30.36
C ASP A 228 2.19 8.23 31.28
N ALA A 229 1.14 7.63 31.82
CA ALA A 229 1.25 6.38 32.58
C ALA A 229 1.73 5.23 31.70
N HIS A 230 1.23 5.13 30.47
CA HIS A 230 1.69 4.12 29.51
C HIS A 230 3.13 4.37 29.07
N GLN A 231 3.50 5.61 28.75
CA GLN A 231 4.88 6.00 28.39
C GLN A 231 5.86 5.57 29.48
N ARG A 232 5.56 5.87 30.74
CA ARG A 232 6.39 5.44 31.87
C ARG A 232 6.52 3.92 31.95
N TRP A 233 5.44 3.17 31.74
CA TRP A 233 5.52 1.71 31.69
C TRP A 233 6.35 1.21 30.50
N LEU A 234 6.23 1.83 29.32
CA LEU A 234 7.03 1.47 28.16
C LEU A 234 8.53 1.67 28.45
N GLU A 235 8.90 2.81 29.05
CA GLU A 235 10.28 3.16 29.36
C GLU A 235 10.87 2.35 30.53
N THR A 236 10.07 2.05 31.56
CA THR A 236 10.57 1.44 32.81
C THR A 236 10.34 -0.07 32.91
N VAL A 237 9.40 -0.62 32.14
CA VAL A 237 9.05 -2.05 32.18
C VAL A 237 9.29 -2.71 30.83
N LEU A 238 8.70 -2.19 29.75
CA LEU A 238 8.76 -2.85 28.44
C LEU A 238 10.18 -2.85 27.85
N VAL A 239 10.77 -1.66 27.63
CA VAL A 239 12.08 -1.53 26.98
C VAL A 239 13.19 -2.29 27.72
N PRO A 240 13.31 -2.21 29.07
CA PRO A 240 14.33 -2.98 29.80
C PRO A 240 14.14 -4.50 29.71
N ALA A 241 12.90 -4.97 29.54
CA ALA A 241 12.57 -6.40 29.48
C ALA A 241 12.46 -6.97 28.05
N ALA A 242 12.49 -6.11 27.02
CA ALA A 242 12.34 -6.49 25.61
C ALA A 242 13.53 -7.33 25.12
N LYS A 243 13.28 -8.63 24.93
CA LYS A 243 14.28 -9.64 24.55
C LYS A 243 13.81 -10.56 23.41
N GLY A 244 12.66 -10.27 22.81
CA GLY A 244 12.15 -11.03 21.68
C GLY A 244 13.03 -10.89 20.44
N ASP A 245 12.96 -11.86 19.55
CA ASP A 245 13.52 -11.74 18.20
C ASP A 245 12.43 -11.19 17.27
N PHE A 246 12.78 -10.21 16.44
CA PHE A 246 11.88 -9.68 15.41
C PHE A 246 11.76 -10.61 14.20
N ARG A 247 12.61 -11.64 14.12
CA ARG A 247 12.55 -12.67 13.08
C ARG A 247 11.48 -13.69 13.42
N LEU A 248 10.57 -13.91 12.48
CA LEU A 248 9.47 -14.86 12.67
C LEU A 248 9.91 -16.31 12.55
N GLY A 249 11.02 -16.58 11.85
CA GLY A 249 11.40 -17.93 11.43
C GLY A 249 10.52 -18.43 10.28
N ALA A 250 10.94 -19.53 9.65
CA ALA A 250 10.33 -20.04 8.43
C ALA A 250 8.84 -20.36 8.56
N GLU A 251 8.43 -21.06 9.63
CA GLU A 251 7.05 -21.53 9.79
C GLU A 251 6.03 -20.38 9.89
N LEU A 252 6.26 -19.43 10.79
CA LEU A 252 5.36 -18.29 10.97
C LEU A 252 5.42 -17.34 9.77
N TYR A 253 6.60 -17.17 9.18
CA TYR A 253 6.77 -16.33 8.00
C TYR A 253 6.03 -16.90 6.79
N ASP A 254 6.23 -18.19 6.47
CA ASP A 254 5.61 -18.83 5.30
C ASP A 254 4.07 -18.87 5.44
N ALA A 255 3.54 -19.09 6.65
CA ALA A 255 2.10 -19.00 6.91
C ALA A 255 1.56 -17.57 6.72
N LYS A 256 2.24 -16.55 7.26
CA LYS A 256 1.85 -15.14 7.09
C LYS A 256 1.94 -14.71 5.63
N LEU A 257 2.98 -15.14 4.92
CA LEU A 257 3.20 -14.87 3.51
C LEU A 257 2.06 -15.44 2.66
N ALA A 258 1.63 -16.68 2.92
CA ALA A 258 0.51 -17.28 2.20
C ALA A 258 -0.79 -16.47 2.36
N PHE A 259 -1.12 -16.02 3.57
CA PHE A 259 -2.31 -15.18 3.80
C PHE A 259 -2.20 -13.80 3.15
N ALA A 260 -1.03 -13.16 3.25
CA ALA A 260 -0.78 -11.82 2.74
C ALA A 260 -0.80 -11.77 1.20
N LEU A 261 -0.22 -12.79 0.55
CA LEU A 261 -0.16 -12.86 -0.90
C LEU A 261 -1.45 -13.41 -1.51
N ASN A 262 -2.07 -14.40 -0.86
CA ASN A 262 -3.16 -15.19 -1.43
C ASN A 262 -2.84 -15.67 -2.87
N SER A 263 -1.58 -16.09 -3.03
CA SER A 263 -0.93 -16.53 -4.27
C SER A 263 -0.35 -17.93 -4.05
N PRO A 264 -0.26 -18.80 -5.08
CA PRO A 264 0.35 -20.12 -4.93
C PRO A 264 1.88 -20.07 -4.74
N LEU A 265 2.51 -18.90 -4.89
CA LEU A 265 3.96 -18.78 -4.83
C LEU A 265 4.51 -19.00 -3.43
N SER A 266 5.42 -19.95 -3.31
CA SER A 266 6.24 -20.14 -2.12
C SER A 266 7.34 -19.08 -2.02
N ARG A 267 7.86 -18.89 -0.81
CA ARG A 267 9.03 -18.04 -0.55
C ARG A 267 10.24 -18.40 -1.44
N ALA A 268 10.48 -19.70 -1.67
CA ALA A 268 11.57 -20.17 -2.51
C ALA A 268 11.38 -19.78 -3.98
N GLU A 269 10.17 -19.93 -4.53
CA GLU A 269 9.85 -19.49 -5.89
C GLU A 269 9.99 -17.97 -6.04
N ILE A 270 9.50 -17.20 -5.06
CA ILE A 270 9.66 -15.74 -5.04
C ILE A 270 11.14 -15.37 -5.05
N LYS A 271 11.97 -16.02 -4.23
CA LYS A 271 13.42 -15.80 -4.19
C LYS A 271 14.05 -16.05 -5.56
N THR A 272 13.79 -17.21 -6.16
CA THR A 272 14.35 -17.57 -7.47
C THR A 272 13.95 -16.59 -8.56
N ARG A 273 12.67 -16.20 -8.60
CA ARG A 273 12.16 -15.26 -9.60
C ARG A 273 12.72 -13.85 -9.41
N ALA A 274 12.72 -13.32 -8.19
CA ALA A 274 13.29 -12.02 -7.88
C ALA A 274 14.79 -11.96 -8.23
N GLN A 275 15.55 -13.02 -7.96
CA GLN A 275 16.97 -13.08 -8.32
C GLN A 275 17.17 -13.06 -9.83
N ALA A 276 16.37 -13.83 -10.58
CA ALA A 276 16.43 -13.88 -12.04
C ALA A 276 16.06 -12.53 -12.67
N GLU A 277 15.01 -11.89 -12.16
CA GLU A 277 14.58 -10.57 -12.63
C GLU A 277 15.64 -9.50 -12.33
N MET A 278 16.27 -9.51 -11.15
CA MET A 278 17.40 -8.60 -10.87
C MET A 278 18.55 -8.76 -11.85
N THR A 279 18.89 -10.00 -12.24
CA THR A 279 19.91 -10.25 -13.26
C THR A 279 19.50 -9.66 -14.61
N SER A 280 18.26 -9.87 -15.03
CA SER A 280 17.70 -9.32 -16.28
C SER A 280 17.71 -7.79 -16.29
N LEU A 281 17.19 -7.16 -15.24
CA LEU A 281 17.13 -5.71 -15.08
C LEU A 281 18.54 -5.09 -15.12
N ARG A 282 19.52 -5.66 -14.41
CA ARG A 282 20.91 -5.18 -14.43
C ARG A 282 21.57 -5.33 -15.79
N ALA A 283 21.20 -6.33 -16.58
CA ALA A 283 21.67 -6.46 -17.96
C ALA A 283 21.11 -5.35 -18.86
N THR A 284 19.81 -5.05 -18.72
CA THR A 284 19.15 -3.96 -19.45
C THR A 284 19.69 -2.59 -19.05
N MET A 285 19.86 -2.35 -17.74
CA MET A 285 20.49 -1.12 -17.23
C MET A 285 21.87 -0.92 -17.84
N TYR A 286 22.72 -1.95 -17.86
CA TYR A 286 24.05 -1.84 -18.45
C TYR A 286 24.02 -1.40 -19.93
N ALA A 287 23.11 -1.98 -20.72
CA ALA A 287 22.98 -1.63 -22.13
C ALA A 287 22.55 -0.16 -22.32
N ILE A 288 21.69 0.37 -21.45
CA ILE A 288 21.29 1.78 -21.45
C ILE A 288 22.45 2.66 -20.97
N SER A 289 23.13 2.27 -19.89
CA SER A 289 24.30 2.96 -19.36
C SER A 289 25.40 3.11 -20.39
N ALA A 290 25.67 2.08 -21.20
CA ALA A 290 26.64 2.15 -22.29
C ALA A 290 26.30 3.25 -23.32
N LYS A 291 25.01 3.41 -23.65
CA LYS A 291 24.53 4.48 -24.53
C LYS A 291 24.66 5.86 -23.88
N VAL A 292 24.28 5.98 -22.61
CA VAL A 292 24.39 7.23 -21.85
C VAL A 292 25.84 7.68 -21.75
N LEU A 293 26.77 6.75 -21.53
CA LEU A 293 28.19 7.05 -21.32
C LEU A 293 28.99 7.24 -22.61
N ALA A 294 28.44 6.88 -23.77
CA ALA A 294 29.15 6.98 -25.05
C ALA A 294 29.65 8.41 -25.32
N GLY A 295 30.96 8.54 -25.59
CA GLY A 295 31.59 9.83 -25.89
C GLY A 295 31.77 10.77 -24.69
N LYS A 296 31.41 10.36 -23.47
CA LYS A 296 31.58 11.20 -22.27
C LYS A 296 33.01 11.13 -21.72
N PRO A 297 33.68 12.27 -21.48
CA PRO A 297 35.02 12.28 -20.89
C PRO A 297 35.05 11.61 -19.51
N GLY A 298 36.05 10.76 -19.28
CA GLY A 298 36.23 10.07 -17.99
C GLY A 298 35.21 8.96 -17.69
N ALA A 299 34.33 8.61 -18.63
CA ALA A 299 33.40 7.51 -18.45
C ALA A 299 34.13 6.16 -18.37
N PRO A 300 33.66 5.21 -17.54
CA PRO A 300 34.22 3.87 -17.48
C PRO A 300 34.04 3.13 -18.81
N PRO A 301 34.94 2.19 -19.17
CA PRO A 301 34.82 1.41 -20.39
C PRO A 301 33.57 0.51 -20.35
N THR A 302 32.88 0.42 -21.49
CA THR A 302 31.63 -0.34 -21.64
C THR A 302 31.77 -1.46 -22.70
N PRO A 303 32.57 -2.51 -22.43
CA PRO A 303 32.79 -3.59 -23.38
C PRO A 303 31.51 -4.40 -23.64
N ALA A 304 31.41 -5.04 -24.81
CA ALA A 304 30.24 -5.86 -25.17
C ALA A 304 29.96 -7.02 -24.19
N ALA A 305 31.01 -7.57 -23.56
CA ALA A 305 30.93 -8.60 -22.53
C ALA A 305 31.57 -8.09 -21.23
N PRO A 306 30.84 -7.34 -20.38
CA PRO A 306 31.39 -6.80 -19.14
C PRO A 306 31.55 -7.86 -18.07
N THR A 307 32.58 -7.70 -17.23
CA THR A 307 32.61 -8.33 -15.90
C THR A 307 31.57 -7.69 -14.98
N ASP A 308 31.24 -8.32 -13.86
CA ASP A 308 30.28 -7.75 -12.89
C ASP A 308 30.75 -6.39 -12.34
N ALA A 309 32.05 -6.21 -12.12
CA ALA A 309 32.62 -4.94 -11.68
C ALA A 309 32.49 -3.85 -12.75
N GLN A 310 32.75 -4.18 -14.02
CA GLN A 310 32.55 -3.24 -15.14
C GLN A 310 31.08 -2.89 -15.31
N ARG A 311 30.19 -3.86 -15.14
CA ARG A 311 28.74 -3.66 -15.17
C ARG A 311 28.29 -2.70 -14.07
N GLN A 312 28.72 -2.96 -12.84
CA GLN A 312 28.43 -2.11 -11.67
C GLN A 312 28.89 -0.67 -11.93
N ALA A 313 30.17 -0.49 -12.29
CA ALA A 313 30.76 0.84 -12.47
C ALA A 313 30.07 1.63 -13.60
N ALA A 314 29.69 0.98 -14.70
CA ALA A 314 28.98 1.64 -15.79
C ALA A 314 27.57 2.10 -15.37
N ILE A 315 26.84 1.27 -14.61
CA ILE A 315 25.50 1.61 -14.13
C ILE A 315 25.57 2.78 -13.13
N GLU A 316 26.48 2.71 -12.16
CA GLU A 316 26.71 3.78 -11.18
C GLU A 316 27.07 5.10 -11.87
N ALA A 317 28.04 5.08 -12.80
CA ALA A 317 28.45 6.27 -13.53
C ALA A 317 27.33 6.89 -14.38
N ALA A 318 26.46 6.06 -14.97
CA ALA A 318 25.31 6.56 -15.73
C ALA A 318 24.24 7.15 -14.80
N LEU A 319 23.98 6.53 -13.65
CA LEU A 319 23.01 7.01 -12.66
C LEU A 319 23.40 8.37 -12.07
N GLU A 320 24.70 8.69 -11.95
CA GLU A 320 25.14 10.03 -11.52
C GLU A 320 24.58 11.17 -12.39
N PHE A 321 24.33 10.94 -13.68
CA PHE A 321 23.69 11.93 -14.54
C PHE A 321 22.22 12.16 -14.19
N ALA A 322 21.51 11.12 -13.74
CA ALA A 322 20.16 11.26 -13.21
C ALA A 322 20.18 11.97 -11.84
N TYR A 323 21.11 11.58 -10.98
CA TYR A 323 21.29 12.16 -9.63
C TYR A 323 21.74 13.62 -9.64
N ALA A 324 22.27 14.12 -10.75
CA ALA A 324 22.56 15.55 -10.92
C ALA A 324 21.27 16.38 -11.15
N ARG A 325 20.17 15.76 -11.63
CA ARG A 325 18.90 16.43 -11.92
C ARG A 325 18.00 16.46 -10.68
N LYS A 326 18.42 17.13 -9.62
CA LYS A 326 17.65 17.20 -8.35
C LYS A 326 16.85 18.50 -8.26
N PRO A 327 15.65 18.49 -7.67
CA PRO A 327 15.01 19.72 -7.27
C PRO A 327 15.78 20.37 -6.11
N GLU A 328 15.57 21.66 -5.90
CA GLU A 328 15.94 22.30 -4.64
C GLU A 328 15.16 21.65 -3.47
N ARG A 329 15.73 21.69 -2.25
CA ARG A 329 15.14 21.08 -1.05
C ARG A 329 13.69 21.48 -0.80
N THR A 330 13.33 22.72 -1.14
CA THR A 330 11.99 23.31 -0.94
C THR A 330 11.06 23.11 -2.13
N LYS A 331 11.53 22.52 -3.24
CA LYS A 331 10.82 22.43 -4.52
C LYS A 331 10.27 21.05 -4.87
N LEU A 332 10.25 20.14 -3.89
CA LEU A 332 9.79 18.76 -4.09
C LEU A 332 8.29 18.70 -4.45
N VAL A 333 7.48 19.56 -3.83
CA VAL A 333 6.03 19.60 -4.05
C VAL A 333 5.70 20.12 -5.45
N GLU A 334 6.33 21.22 -5.86
CA GLU A 334 6.12 21.78 -7.20
C GLU A 334 6.60 20.81 -8.30
N ALA A 335 7.67 20.05 -8.04
CA ALA A 335 8.13 19.01 -8.96
C ALA A 335 7.11 17.86 -9.09
N ALA A 336 6.49 17.44 -7.98
CA ALA A 336 5.43 16.43 -7.99
C ALA A 336 4.14 16.93 -8.68
N GLU A 337 3.76 18.19 -8.47
CA GLU A 337 2.64 18.85 -9.19
C GLU A 337 2.86 18.84 -10.71
N ALA A 338 4.04 19.25 -11.16
CA ALA A 338 4.39 19.26 -12.58
C ALA A 338 4.39 17.85 -13.18
N SER A 339 4.95 16.88 -12.45
CA SER A 339 4.94 15.47 -12.86
C SER A 339 3.52 14.92 -13.02
N LEU A 340 2.61 15.25 -12.10
CA LEU A 340 1.23 14.76 -12.14
C LEU A 340 0.50 15.25 -13.39
N VAL A 341 0.67 16.53 -13.75
CA VAL A 341 0.09 17.10 -14.98
C VAL A 341 0.61 16.36 -16.20
N GLN A 342 1.93 16.13 -16.26
CA GLN A 342 2.59 15.46 -17.39
C GLN A 342 2.15 14.00 -17.53
N ALA A 343 2.15 13.23 -16.44
CA ALA A 343 1.73 11.83 -16.43
C ALA A 343 0.26 11.70 -16.86
N THR A 344 -0.62 12.58 -16.35
CA THR A 344 -2.04 12.59 -16.72
C THR A 344 -2.26 12.92 -18.19
N ALA A 345 -1.53 13.89 -18.74
CA ALA A 345 -1.63 14.22 -20.16
C ALA A 345 -1.20 13.02 -21.03
N PHE A 346 -0.09 12.38 -20.67
CA PHE A 346 0.44 11.23 -21.40
C PHE A 346 -0.51 10.02 -21.38
N VAL A 347 -1.05 9.66 -20.20
CA VAL A 347 -2.02 8.54 -20.07
C VAL A 347 -3.24 8.75 -20.97
N ARG A 348 -3.73 9.99 -21.06
CA ARG A 348 -4.85 10.36 -21.93
C ARG A 348 -4.47 10.30 -23.41
N GLU A 349 -3.33 10.87 -23.78
CA GLU A 349 -2.85 10.91 -25.17
C GLU A 349 -2.61 9.51 -25.73
N ARG A 350 -1.96 8.65 -24.95
CA ARG A 350 -1.68 7.25 -25.31
C ARG A 350 -2.88 6.32 -25.17
N ASN A 351 -4.00 6.83 -24.65
CA ASN A 351 -5.22 6.05 -24.42
C ASN A 351 -4.90 4.76 -23.62
N ILE A 352 -4.13 4.90 -22.53
CA ILE A 352 -3.64 3.76 -21.74
C ILE A 352 -4.77 3.12 -20.94
N VAL A 353 -5.59 3.93 -20.28
CA VAL A 353 -6.69 3.50 -19.40
C VAL A 353 -7.71 4.63 -19.26
N THR A 354 -8.97 4.32 -18.93
CA THR A 354 -9.95 5.37 -18.62
C THR A 354 -9.53 6.16 -17.39
N VAL A 355 -9.35 7.47 -17.54
CA VAL A 355 -9.00 8.36 -16.42
C VAL A 355 -10.28 8.81 -15.71
N PRO A 356 -10.40 8.64 -14.38
CA PRO A 356 -11.55 9.13 -13.61
C PRO A 356 -11.76 10.65 -13.76
N SER A 357 -12.99 11.11 -13.56
CA SER A 357 -13.33 12.54 -13.62
C SER A 357 -12.89 13.32 -12.40
N ASP A 358 -12.86 12.69 -11.22
CA ASP A 358 -12.56 13.34 -9.95
C ASP A 358 -11.06 13.52 -9.78
N PRO A 359 -10.51 14.74 -9.79
CA PRO A 359 -9.07 14.92 -9.82
C PRO A 359 -8.40 14.49 -8.51
N VAL A 360 -7.22 13.85 -8.61
CA VAL A 360 -6.31 13.69 -7.47
C VAL A 360 -5.71 15.05 -7.09
N LYS A 361 -5.67 15.34 -5.79
CA LYS A 361 -5.11 16.60 -5.27
C LYS A 361 -3.72 16.38 -4.71
N ILE A 362 -2.87 17.40 -4.77
CA ILE A 362 -1.58 17.36 -4.06
C ILE A 362 -1.79 17.82 -2.63
N GLY A 363 -1.11 17.17 -1.68
CA GLY A 363 -1.09 17.62 -0.29
C GLY A 363 0.23 17.34 0.39
N LEU A 364 0.44 17.93 1.56
CA LEU A 364 1.60 17.61 2.40
C LEU A 364 1.27 16.49 3.37
N VAL A 365 2.26 15.65 3.66
CA VAL A 365 2.18 14.68 4.75
C VAL A 365 2.12 15.44 6.09
N PRO A 366 1.09 15.18 6.92
CA PRO A 366 0.99 15.77 8.26
C PRO A 366 2.24 15.50 9.09
N GLU A 367 2.67 16.47 9.90
CA GLU A 367 3.96 16.42 10.59
C GLU A 367 4.16 15.15 11.44
N PHE A 368 3.13 14.74 12.19
CA PHE A 368 3.18 13.53 13.02
C PHE A 368 3.25 12.21 12.22
N GLN A 369 3.09 12.26 10.89
CA GLN A 369 3.19 11.09 9.98
C GLN A 369 4.44 11.12 9.10
N ARG A 370 5.25 12.18 9.19
CA ARG A 370 6.49 12.28 8.39
C ARG A 370 7.51 11.24 8.87
N GLY A 371 8.34 10.75 7.95
CA GLY A 371 9.44 9.82 8.23
C GLY A 371 9.22 8.37 7.81
N VAL A 372 8.06 8.03 7.22
CA VAL A 372 7.77 6.67 6.73
C VAL A 372 7.95 6.52 5.21
N ALA A 373 7.46 7.49 4.43
CA ALA A 373 7.55 7.49 2.97
C ALA A 373 7.77 8.92 2.45
N VAL A 374 8.42 9.06 1.28
CA VAL A 374 8.55 10.36 0.59
C VAL A 374 7.20 10.89 0.12
N ALA A 375 6.29 9.98 -0.23
CA ALA A 375 5.00 10.30 -0.77
C ALA A 375 4.11 9.06 -0.67
N TYR A 376 2.80 9.26 -0.69
CA TYR A 376 1.83 8.18 -0.75
C TYR A 376 0.48 8.68 -1.30
N CYS A 377 -0.31 7.76 -1.83
CA CYS A 377 -1.71 7.97 -2.15
C CYS A 377 -2.57 7.86 -0.89
N ASP A 378 -3.13 8.99 -0.47
CA ASP A 378 -4.12 9.12 0.60
C ASP A 378 -5.53 9.06 -0.01
N ALA A 379 -5.97 7.84 -0.32
CA ALA A 379 -7.32 7.55 -0.78
C ALA A 379 -8.28 7.40 0.42
N PRO A 380 -9.55 7.82 0.28
CA PRO A 380 -10.55 7.57 1.30
C PRO A 380 -10.81 6.06 1.45
N GLY A 381 -11.34 5.68 2.62
CA GLY A 381 -11.84 4.33 2.82
C GLY A 381 -12.88 3.97 1.75
N PRO A 382 -12.95 2.69 1.33
CA PRO A 382 -13.80 2.27 0.22
C PRO A 382 -15.30 2.57 0.40
N LEU A 383 -15.75 2.76 1.65
CA LEU A 383 -17.13 3.08 1.99
C LEU A 383 -17.38 4.59 2.18
N ASP A 384 -16.33 5.41 2.26
CA ASP A 384 -16.41 6.85 2.43
C ASP A 384 -16.57 7.55 1.08
N LYS A 385 -17.80 7.50 0.55
CA LYS A 385 -18.13 7.98 -0.79
C LYS A 385 -18.10 9.52 -0.86
N GLY A 386 -17.55 10.05 -1.95
CA GLY A 386 -17.50 11.49 -2.22
C GLY A 386 -16.32 12.25 -1.59
N GLN A 387 -15.41 11.55 -0.90
CA GLN A 387 -14.18 12.13 -0.39
C GLN A 387 -13.11 12.30 -1.46
N GLN A 388 -12.13 13.16 -1.17
CA GLN A 388 -11.02 13.48 -2.06
C GLN A 388 -9.83 12.56 -1.84
N THR A 389 -9.20 12.11 -2.93
CA THR A 389 -7.90 11.43 -2.87
C THR A 389 -6.77 12.45 -2.98
N TYR A 390 -5.75 12.31 -2.14
CA TYR A 390 -4.56 13.15 -2.19
C TYR A 390 -3.31 12.33 -2.55
N TYR A 391 -2.50 12.86 -3.46
CA TYR A 391 -1.10 12.48 -3.59
C TYR A 391 -0.30 13.33 -2.60
N LYS A 392 0.07 12.71 -1.47
CA LYS A 392 0.72 13.38 -0.34
C LYS A 392 2.23 13.34 -0.51
N ILE A 393 2.91 14.47 -0.35
CA ILE A 393 4.37 14.60 -0.41
C ILE A 393 4.93 14.97 0.96
N SER A 394 5.95 14.25 1.41
CA SER A 394 6.70 14.54 2.62
C SER A 394 7.76 15.60 2.30
N PRO A 395 7.76 16.76 2.99
CA PRO A 395 8.90 17.66 2.92
C PRO A 395 10.13 17.02 3.58
N ILE A 396 11.33 17.46 3.17
CA ILE A 396 12.57 17.00 3.81
C ILE A 396 12.64 17.60 5.22
N PRO A 397 12.83 16.79 6.29
CA PRO A 397 12.90 17.29 7.66
C PRO A 397 14.00 18.35 7.85
N ASP A 398 13.72 19.43 8.58
CA ASP A 398 14.67 20.54 8.76
C ASP A 398 15.93 20.15 9.54
N ASP A 399 15.83 19.13 10.39
CA ASP A 399 16.92 18.61 11.22
C ASP A 399 17.88 17.67 10.46
N TRP A 400 17.57 17.32 9.21
CA TRP A 400 18.48 16.54 8.38
C TRP A 400 19.69 17.36 7.94
N THR A 401 20.87 16.78 8.17
CA THR A 401 22.14 17.26 7.63
C THR A 401 22.12 17.36 6.11
N ASP A 402 22.99 18.20 5.55
CA ASP A 402 23.10 18.36 4.10
C ASP A 402 23.39 17.04 3.38
N ALA A 403 24.22 16.16 3.97
CA ALA A 403 24.51 14.85 3.41
C ALA A 403 23.27 13.92 3.38
N GLN A 404 22.42 13.99 4.40
CA GLN A 404 21.18 13.20 4.44
C GLN A 404 20.14 13.73 3.45
N ALA A 405 19.97 15.06 3.40
CA ALA A 405 19.10 15.70 2.43
C ALA A 405 19.58 15.45 0.99
N ASP A 406 20.89 15.50 0.74
CA ASP A 406 21.47 15.18 -0.56
C ASP A 406 21.24 13.71 -0.95
N SER A 407 21.51 12.77 -0.04
CA SER A 407 21.22 11.34 -0.25
C SER A 407 19.76 11.10 -0.63
N PHE A 408 18.82 11.79 0.05
CA PHE A 408 17.41 11.68 -0.25
C PHE A 408 17.02 12.34 -1.58
N LEU A 409 17.53 13.52 -1.89
CA LEU A 409 17.26 14.19 -3.16
C LEU A 409 17.89 13.46 -4.35
N ARG A 410 18.98 12.69 -4.15
CA ARG A 410 19.53 11.80 -5.17
C ARG A 410 18.59 10.63 -5.46
N GLU A 411 17.95 10.08 -4.43
CA GLU A 411 16.91 9.06 -4.56
C GLU A 411 15.67 9.61 -5.26
N TYR A 412 15.17 10.75 -4.77
CA TYR A 412 14.00 11.47 -5.26
C TYR A 412 14.39 12.67 -6.12
N ASN A 413 15.24 12.41 -7.11
CA ASN A 413 15.61 13.37 -8.14
C ASN A 413 14.41 13.64 -9.07
N LEU A 414 14.52 14.58 -10.02
CA LEU A 414 13.41 14.95 -10.91
C LEU A 414 12.84 13.78 -11.72
N LEU A 415 13.64 12.76 -12.03
CA LEU A 415 13.17 11.54 -12.71
C LEU A 415 12.59 10.54 -11.71
N GLY A 416 13.14 10.45 -10.50
CA GLY A 416 12.56 9.63 -9.42
C GLY A 416 11.19 10.13 -8.97
N ILE A 417 10.97 11.44 -8.96
CA ILE A 417 9.66 12.04 -8.67
C ILE A 417 8.64 11.68 -9.75
N GLN A 418 9.07 11.53 -11.01
CA GLN A 418 8.19 11.08 -12.08
C GLN A 418 7.71 9.65 -11.83
N GLU A 419 8.60 8.75 -11.44
CA GLU A 419 8.22 7.38 -11.07
C GLU A 419 7.29 7.34 -9.86
N VAL A 420 7.61 8.05 -8.78
CA VAL A 420 6.75 8.09 -7.58
C VAL A 420 5.37 8.67 -7.93
N THR A 421 5.30 9.66 -8.82
CA THR A 421 4.01 10.21 -9.26
C THR A 421 3.22 9.21 -10.09
N VAL A 422 3.90 8.42 -10.94
CA VAL A 422 3.27 7.32 -11.68
C VAL A 422 2.71 6.27 -10.71
N HIS A 423 3.51 5.87 -9.72
CA HIS A 423 3.16 4.87 -8.70
C HIS A 423 1.96 5.30 -7.85
N GLU A 424 2.01 6.50 -7.27
CA GLU A 424 1.03 6.96 -6.29
C GLU A 424 -0.23 7.54 -6.94
N ALA A 425 -0.08 8.16 -8.11
CA ALA A 425 -1.17 8.91 -8.74
C ALA A 425 -1.60 8.30 -10.09
N MET A 426 -0.82 8.55 -11.14
CA MET A 426 -1.30 8.38 -12.52
C MET A 426 -0.34 7.59 -13.40
N PRO A 427 -0.70 6.37 -13.88
CA PRO A 427 -1.96 5.65 -13.68
C PRO A 427 -1.94 4.65 -12.51
N GLY A 428 -1.09 4.82 -11.49
CA GLY A 428 -0.96 3.92 -10.34
C GLY A 428 -2.11 3.97 -9.33
N HIS A 429 -1.82 4.11 -8.04
CA HIS A 429 -2.77 3.89 -6.95
C HIS A 429 -4.06 4.70 -7.05
N TYR A 430 -4.00 6.03 -7.24
CA TYR A 430 -5.22 6.84 -7.33
C TYR A 430 -6.15 6.33 -8.43
N LEU A 431 -5.61 6.05 -9.63
CA LEU A 431 -6.43 5.58 -10.75
C LEU A 431 -6.99 4.20 -10.45
N GLN A 432 -6.16 3.27 -9.98
CA GLN A 432 -6.57 1.90 -9.62
C GLN A 432 -7.71 1.89 -8.60
N LEU A 433 -7.55 2.65 -7.51
CA LEU A 433 -8.53 2.71 -6.43
C LEU A 433 -9.83 3.39 -6.87
N ALA A 434 -9.75 4.41 -7.74
CA ALA A 434 -10.93 5.03 -8.32
C ALA A 434 -11.75 4.04 -9.17
N HIS A 435 -11.10 3.18 -9.96
CA HIS A 435 -11.77 2.09 -10.67
C HIS A 435 -12.33 1.04 -9.71
N ALA A 436 -11.54 0.63 -8.70
CA ALA A 436 -11.96 -0.39 -7.75
C ALA A 436 -13.21 0.02 -6.96
N ASN A 437 -13.34 1.32 -6.64
CA ASN A 437 -14.49 1.89 -5.94
C ASN A 437 -15.81 1.83 -6.72
N ALA A 438 -15.77 1.55 -8.03
CA ALA A 438 -16.95 1.34 -8.86
C ALA A 438 -17.49 -0.10 -8.79
N TYR A 439 -16.73 -1.05 -8.24
CA TYR A 439 -17.19 -2.43 -8.07
C TYR A 439 -18.24 -2.52 -6.94
N PRO A 440 -19.38 -3.22 -7.14
CA PRO A 440 -20.53 -3.12 -6.22
C PRO A 440 -20.40 -3.92 -4.91
N SER A 441 -19.44 -4.85 -4.79
CA SER A 441 -19.32 -5.70 -3.60
C SER A 441 -18.59 -4.97 -2.47
N VAL A 442 -19.31 -4.72 -1.37
CA VAL A 442 -18.74 -4.17 -0.13
C VAL A 442 -17.66 -5.09 0.44
N LEU A 443 -17.89 -6.41 0.42
CA LEU A 443 -16.92 -7.39 0.89
C LEU A 443 -15.60 -7.28 0.11
N ARG A 444 -15.68 -7.19 -1.23
CA ARG A 444 -14.52 -7.01 -2.10
C ARG A 444 -13.76 -5.73 -1.79
N ALA A 445 -14.49 -4.66 -1.50
CA ALA A 445 -13.91 -3.35 -1.25
C ALA A 445 -13.15 -3.33 0.08
N VAL A 446 -13.67 -3.97 1.14
CA VAL A 446 -13.03 -4.00 2.46
C VAL A 446 -11.97 -5.09 2.60
N LEU A 447 -11.98 -6.12 1.75
CA LEU A 447 -10.98 -7.20 1.69
C LEU A 447 -10.07 -7.10 0.45
N SER A 448 -9.60 -5.89 0.15
CA SER A 448 -8.69 -5.64 -0.98
C SER A 448 -7.37 -6.39 -0.85
N SER A 449 -6.84 -6.89 -1.97
CA SER A 449 -5.56 -7.57 -2.07
C SER A 449 -4.40 -6.58 -2.18
N GLY A 450 -3.51 -6.60 -1.20
CA GLY A 450 -2.25 -5.85 -1.23
C GLY A 450 -1.43 -6.08 -2.50
N PRO A 451 -1.12 -7.35 -2.89
CA PRO A 451 -0.43 -7.63 -4.14
C PRO A 451 -1.11 -7.07 -5.38
N PHE A 452 -2.44 -7.09 -5.47
CA PHE A 452 -3.13 -6.51 -6.63
C PHE A 452 -2.91 -5.00 -6.72
N VAL A 453 -3.03 -4.30 -5.58
CA VAL A 453 -2.93 -2.84 -5.50
C VAL A 453 -1.49 -2.37 -5.71
N GLU A 454 -0.55 -2.93 -4.95
CA GLU A 454 0.89 -2.59 -5.03
C GLU A 454 1.50 -3.04 -6.36
N GLY A 455 1.14 -4.25 -6.79
CA GLY A 455 1.57 -4.79 -8.08
C GLY A 455 1.07 -3.98 -9.27
N TRP A 456 -0.15 -3.43 -9.20
CA TRP A 456 -0.66 -2.54 -10.25
C TRP A 456 0.18 -1.28 -10.36
N ALA A 457 0.54 -0.66 -9.23
CA ALA A 457 1.36 0.56 -9.24
C ALA A 457 2.74 0.29 -9.88
N CYS A 458 3.41 -0.81 -9.50
CA CYS A 458 4.66 -1.22 -10.14
C CYS A 458 4.50 -1.58 -11.62
N TYR A 459 3.39 -2.22 -12.00
CA TYR A 459 3.06 -2.53 -13.40
C TYR A 459 2.78 -1.27 -14.23
N ALA A 460 2.13 -0.27 -13.65
CA ALA A 460 1.85 1.00 -14.29
C ALA A 460 3.13 1.76 -14.64
N GLU A 461 4.18 1.64 -13.82
CA GLU A 461 5.52 2.17 -14.13
C GLU A 461 6.07 1.53 -15.42
N ASP A 462 6.02 0.20 -15.54
CA ASP A 462 6.45 -0.51 -16.77
C ASP A 462 5.65 -0.04 -17.99
N VAL A 463 4.32 0.10 -17.86
CA VAL A 463 3.47 0.57 -18.95
C VAL A 463 3.87 1.97 -19.41
N MET A 464 4.14 2.89 -18.49
CA MET A 464 4.57 4.24 -18.84
C MET A 464 5.92 4.22 -19.56
N ALA A 465 6.88 3.43 -19.08
CA ALA A 465 8.18 3.28 -19.73
C ALA A 465 8.05 2.66 -21.13
N ASP A 466 7.28 1.58 -21.29
CA ASP A 466 7.02 0.87 -22.55
C ASP A 466 6.40 1.79 -23.61
N GLU A 467 5.45 2.63 -23.22
CA GLU A 467 4.73 3.55 -24.12
C GLU A 467 5.55 4.82 -24.47
N GLY A 468 6.78 4.91 -23.96
CA GLY A 468 7.73 5.99 -24.26
C GLY A 468 7.48 7.27 -23.47
N TYR A 469 7.08 7.16 -22.20
CA TYR A 469 6.96 8.30 -21.30
C TYR A 469 8.27 9.11 -21.25
N LEU A 470 8.14 10.43 -21.12
CA LEU A 470 9.26 11.39 -21.25
C LEU A 470 10.06 11.26 -22.57
N GLY A 471 9.43 10.76 -23.63
CA GLY A 471 10.09 10.56 -24.94
C GLY A 471 11.12 9.44 -24.94
N GLY A 472 11.07 8.53 -23.97
CA GLY A 472 12.05 7.44 -23.84
C GLY A 472 13.45 7.93 -23.41
N ASP A 473 13.52 8.98 -22.58
CA ASP A 473 14.79 9.47 -22.02
C ASP A 473 15.55 8.29 -21.38
N PRO A 474 16.78 7.96 -21.84
CA PRO A 474 17.53 6.85 -21.29
C PRO A 474 17.86 7.01 -19.80
N LEU A 475 17.94 8.24 -19.27
CA LEU A 475 18.11 8.45 -17.84
C LEU A 475 16.83 8.16 -17.05
N TYR A 476 15.66 8.46 -17.61
CA TYR A 476 14.38 8.06 -17.01
C TYR A 476 14.29 6.54 -16.94
N LEU A 477 14.59 5.86 -18.05
CA LEU A 477 14.60 4.39 -18.10
C LEU A 477 15.60 3.76 -17.10
N LEU A 478 16.75 4.39 -16.85
CA LEU A 478 17.68 3.92 -15.81
C LEU A 478 17.09 4.07 -14.40
N VAL A 479 16.41 5.19 -14.12
CA VAL A 479 15.75 5.41 -12.82
C VAL A 479 14.57 4.46 -12.63
N HIS A 480 13.76 4.26 -13.68
CA HIS A 480 12.69 3.26 -13.73
C HIS A 480 13.22 1.86 -13.33
N LEU A 481 14.24 1.37 -14.03
CA LEU A 481 14.84 0.05 -13.76
C LEU A 481 15.49 -0.03 -12.38
N LYS A 482 16.04 1.07 -11.86
CA LYS A 482 16.52 1.16 -10.48
C LYS A 482 15.38 0.95 -9.48
N LEU A 483 14.17 1.48 -9.73
CA LEU A 483 13.03 1.25 -8.85
C LEU A 483 12.48 -0.17 -8.99
N GLN A 484 12.49 -0.76 -10.18
CA GLN A 484 12.15 -2.19 -10.36
C GLN A 484 13.14 -3.12 -9.63
N LEU A 485 14.43 -2.77 -9.59
CA LEU A 485 15.40 -3.49 -8.75
C LEU A 485 15.07 -3.36 -7.25
N ARG A 486 14.52 -2.23 -6.79
CA ARG A 486 14.04 -2.08 -5.41
C ARG A 486 12.87 -3.01 -5.12
N VAL A 487 11.94 -3.18 -6.07
CA VAL A 487 10.81 -4.12 -5.93
C VAL A 487 11.33 -5.55 -5.74
N CYS A 488 12.28 -6.00 -6.56
CA CYS A 488 12.91 -7.31 -6.41
C CYS A 488 13.67 -7.44 -5.09
N ALA A 489 14.49 -6.43 -4.74
CA ALA A 489 15.29 -6.45 -3.52
C ALA A 489 14.42 -6.45 -2.25
N ASN A 490 13.26 -5.81 -2.26
CA ASN A 490 12.29 -5.86 -1.15
C ASN A 490 11.81 -7.30 -0.91
N ALA A 491 11.48 -8.05 -1.96
CA ALA A 491 11.03 -9.44 -1.86
C ALA A 491 12.13 -10.39 -1.34
N LEU A 492 13.39 -10.10 -1.67
CA LEU A 492 14.55 -10.83 -1.13
C LEU A 492 14.86 -10.44 0.31
N LEU A 493 14.81 -9.13 0.63
CA LEU A 493 15.16 -8.59 1.94
C LEU A 493 14.24 -9.13 3.02
N ASP A 494 12.92 -9.08 2.80
CA ASP A 494 11.92 -9.46 3.80
C ASP A 494 12.08 -10.91 4.27
N GLN A 495 12.13 -11.84 3.31
CA GLN A 495 12.32 -13.25 3.62
C GLN A 495 13.69 -13.53 4.23
N ALA A 496 14.74 -12.84 3.75
CA ALA A 496 16.07 -13.07 4.25
C ALA A 496 16.14 -12.60 5.72
N VAL A 497 15.55 -11.45 6.04
CA VAL A 497 15.50 -10.93 7.42
C VAL A 497 14.82 -11.93 8.34
N HIS A 498 13.64 -12.43 8.00
CA HIS A 498 12.87 -13.30 8.91
C HIS A 498 13.31 -14.76 8.94
N VAL A 499 13.98 -15.26 7.89
CA VAL A 499 14.28 -16.68 7.75
C VAL A 499 15.77 -16.98 7.61
N ASP A 500 16.50 -16.17 6.86
CA ASP A 500 17.92 -16.42 6.53
C ASP A 500 18.90 -15.73 7.50
N ASN A 501 18.42 -15.00 8.51
CA ASN A 501 19.23 -14.34 9.55
C ASN A 501 20.29 -13.35 9.04
N ILE A 502 20.04 -12.71 7.90
CA ILE A 502 20.89 -11.64 7.33
C ILE A 502 21.15 -10.52 8.34
N SER A 503 22.39 -10.06 8.33
CA SER A 503 22.89 -8.91 9.08
C SER A 503 22.46 -7.58 8.46
N ARG A 504 22.60 -6.48 9.21
CA ARG A 504 22.35 -5.13 8.67
C ARG A 504 23.24 -4.85 7.46
N ASP A 505 24.52 -5.23 7.50
CA ASP A 505 25.47 -4.90 6.46
C ASP A 505 25.16 -5.63 5.14
N GLU A 506 24.75 -6.90 5.23
CA GLU A 506 24.25 -7.66 4.09
C GLU A 506 22.96 -7.04 3.52
N ALA A 507 22.05 -6.58 4.38
CA ALA A 507 20.82 -5.91 3.95
C ALA A 507 21.13 -4.57 3.24
N MET A 508 22.02 -3.78 3.83
CA MET A 508 22.49 -2.54 3.21
C MET A 508 23.15 -2.83 1.86
N LYS A 509 24.00 -3.85 1.75
CA LYS A 509 24.65 -4.24 0.49
C LYS A 509 23.65 -4.68 -0.57
N LEU A 510 22.62 -5.46 -0.20
CA LEU A 510 21.54 -5.82 -1.12
C LEU A 510 20.87 -4.56 -1.69
N MET A 511 20.50 -3.61 -0.83
CA MET A 511 19.79 -2.41 -1.25
C MET A 511 20.67 -1.41 -2.00
N THR A 512 21.88 -1.11 -1.52
CA THR A 512 22.72 -0.04 -2.07
C THR A 512 23.60 -0.51 -3.23
N VAL A 513 24.08 -1.76 -3.23
CA VAL A 513 24.97 -2.26 -4.28
C VAL A 513 24.18 -3.00 -5.36
N GLN A 514 23.30 -3.94 -4.96
CA GLN A 514 22.59 -4.76 -5.95
C GLN A 514 21.39 -4.02 -6.57
N ALA A 515 20.70 -3.19 -5.78
CA ALA A 515 19.56 -2.39 -6.22
C ALA A 515 19.86 -0.89 -6.37
N PHE A 516 21.11 -0.45 -6.19
CA PHE A 516 21.56 0.95 -6.40
C PHE A 516 20.82 2.03 -5.58
N GLN A 517 20.13 1.65 -4.50
CA GLN A 517 19.38 2.60 -3.67
C GLN A 517 20.33 3.49 -2.88
N GLN A 518 19.89 4.73 -2.59
CA GLN A 518 20.66 5.62 -1.73
C GLN A 518 20.61 5.12 -0.27
N GLU A 519 21.63 5.49 0.51
CA GLU A 519 21.82 4.95 1.87
C GLU A 519 20.64 5.24 2.80
N ARG A 520 20.03 6.43 2.75
CA ARG A 520 18.85 6.76 3.56
C ARG A 520 17.64 5.85 3.26
N GLU A 521 17.42 5.54 1.99
CA GLU A 521 16.35 4.61 1.57
C GLU A 521 16.64 3.19 2.06
N ALA A 522 17.87 2.70 1.86
CA ALA A 522 18.30 1.38 2.33
C ALA A 522 18.19 1.21 3.85
N ALA A 523 18.59 2.24 4.62
CA ALA A 523 18.49 2.23 6.08
C ALA A 523 17.02 2.21 6.53
N GLY A 524 16.14 2.97 5.88
CA GLY A 524 14.70 2.93 6.13
C GLY A 524 14.09 1.55 5.84
N LYS A 525 14.49 0.92 4.73
CA LYS A 525 14.04 -0.43 4.36
C LYS A 525 14.49 -1.49 5.36
N TRP A 526 15.71 -1.40 5.89
CA TRP A 526 16.17 -2.27 6.97
C TRP A 526 15.27 -2.17 8.20
N VAL A 527 14.99 -0.95 8.68
CA VAL A 527 14.09 -0.74 9.83
C VAL A 527 12.69 -1.27 9.54
N ARG A 528 12.13 -1.00 8.35
CA ARG A 528 10.83 -1.50 7.93
C ARG A 528 10.75 -3.03 7.94
N ALA A 529 11.80 -3.72 7.47
CA ALA A 529 11.86 -5.19 7.48
C ALA A 529 12.01 -5.79 8.88
N GLN A 530 12.43 -5.00 9.89
CA GLN A 530 12.39 -5.45 11.29
C GLN A 530 11.00 -5.30 11.91
N LEU A 531 10.25 -4.27 11.50
CA LEU A 531 8.97 -3.89 12.11
C LEU A 531 7.75 -4.48 11.39
N SER A 532 7.91 -4.97 10.17
CA SER A 532 6.85 -5.54 9.34
C SER A 532 7.34 -6.81 8.67
N GLN A 533 6.40 -7.70 8.31
CA GLN A 533 6.72 -9.01 7.76
C GLN A 533 5.72 -9.38 6.67
N ALA A 534 6.18 -10.04 5.60
CA ALA A 534 5.40 -10.48 4.45
C ALA A 534 4.74 -9.37 3.61
N GLN A 535 4.96 -8.09 3.96
CA GLN A 535 4.40 -6.96 3.22
C GLN A 535 5.31 -6.56 2.04
N LEU A 536 6.63 -6.54 2.22
CA LEU A 536 7.57 -6.14 1.15
C LEU A 536 7.55 -7.05 -0.11
N PRO A 537 7.24 -8.36 -0.04
CA PRO A 537 7.07 -9.19 -1.24
C PRO A 537 5.81 -8.89 -2.06
N THR A 538 4.80 -8.21 -1.48
CA THR A 538 3.51 -7.95 -2.17
C THR A 538 3.70 -7.18 -3.48
N TYR A 539 4.61 -6.20 -3.49
CA TYR A 539 4.98 -5.43 -4.69
C TYR A 539 5.47 -6.34 -5.82
N PHE A 540 6.47 -7.17 -5.55
CA PHE A 540 7.10 -8.03 -6.56
C PHE A 540 6.14 -9.09 -7.08
N VAL A 541 5.45 -9.78 -6.18
CA VAL A 541 4.49 -10.83 -6.55
C VAL A 541 3.35 -10.25 -7.38
N GLY A 542 2.78 -9.14 -6.93
CA GLY A 542 1.73 -8.46 -7.66
C GLY A 542 2.19 -7.95 -9.03
N TRP A 543 3.40 -7.40 -9.11
CA TRP A 543 4.00 -6.91 -10.35
C TRP A 543 4.17 -8.04 -11.38
N GLU A 544 4.74 -9.17 -10.97
CA GLU A 544 4.84 -10.36 -11.83
C GLU A 544 3.47 -10.88 -12.28
N GLU A 545 2.49 -10.92 -11.37
CA GLU A 545 1.14 -11.39 -11.70
C GLU A 545 0.45 -10.46 -12.72
N HIS A 546 0.53 -9.13 -12.56
CA HIS A 546 -0.02 -8.18 -13.54
C HIS A 546 0.68 -8.27 -14.90
N LYS A 547 2.02 -8.42 -14.92
CA LYS A 547 2.78 -8.65 -16.17
C LYS A 547 2.32 -9.92 -16.88
N ALA A 548 2.17 -11.02 -16.14
CA ALA A 548 1.71 -12.29 -16.69
C ALA A 548 0.27 -12.21 -17.24
N LEU A 549 -0.61 -11.47 -16.56
CA LEU A 549 -1.99 -11.25 -17.02
C LEU A 549 -2.04 -10.38 -18.29
N ARG A 550 -1.23 -9.32 -18.38
CA ARG A 550 -1.09 -8.51 -19.60
C ARG A 550 -0.62 -9.38 -20.76
N GLN A 551 0.47 -10.13 -20.57
CA GLN A 551 1.03 -11.02 -21.61
C GLN A 551 0.01 -12.06 -22.09
N LYS A 552 -0.78 -12.62 -21.15
CA LYS A 552 -1.87 -13.54 -21.48
C LYS A 552 -2.97 -12.85 -22.29
N ALA A 553 -3.34 -11.62 -21.95
CA ALA A 553 -4.31 -10.84 -22.73
C ALA A 553 -3.80 -10.52 -24.14
N GLU A 554 -2.54 -10.10 -24.28
CA GLU A 554 -1.88 -9.85 -25.57
C GLU A 554 -1.92 -11.10 -26.45
N THR A 555 -1.59 -12.26 -25.88
CA THR A 555 -1.60 -13.55 -26.59
C THR A 555 -3.03 -13.96 -26.97
N LYS A 556 -3.99 -13.91 -26.04
CA LYS A 556 -5.36 -14.40 -26.23
C LYS A 556 -6.18 -13.50 -27.15
N TRP A 557 -5.97 -12.19 -27.11
CA TRP A 557 -6.75 -11.22 -27.89
C TRP A 557 -6.07 -10.81 -29.20
N GLY A 558 -4.76 -11.03 -29.34
CA GLY A 558 -3.98 -10.78 -30.55
C GLY A 558 -4.21 -9.37 -31.09
N LYS A 559 -4.66 -9.28 -32.34
CA LYS A 559 -4.93 -7.99 -33.02
C LYS A 559 -6.02 -7.13 -32.35
N THR A 560 -6.82 -7.70 -31.46
CA THR A 560 -7.88 -6.99 -30.73
C THR A 560 -7.45 -6.54 -29.34
N PHE A 561 -6.21 -6.81 -28.95
CA PHE A 561 -5.62 -6.27 -27.74
C PHE A 561 -5.40 -4.76 -27.88
N THR A 562 -5.78 -4.02 -26.85
CA THR A 562 -5.32 -2.65 -26.60
C THR A 562 -5.07 -2.52 -25.10
N LEU A 563 -4.13 -1.66 -24.71
CA LEU A 563 -3.87 -1.37 -23.29
C LEU A 563 -5.16 -0.96 -22.58
N LYS A 564 -5.93 -0.04 -23.16
CA LYS A 564 -7.20 0.41 -22.59
C LYS A 564 -8.18 -0.72 -22.35
N ARG A 565 -8.37 -1.61 -23.33
CA ARG A 565 -9.29 -2.75 -23.19
C ARG A 565 -8.85 -3.66 -22.04
N TYR A 566 -7.55 -3.92 -21.92
CA TYR A 566 -7.02 -4.73 -20.83
C TYR A 566 -7.17 -4.03 -19.48
N HIS A 567 -6.70 -2.79 -19.37
CA HIS A 567 -6.71 -2.03 -18.13
C HIS A 567 -8.12 -1.75 -17.60
N ASP A 568 -9.03 -1.27 -18.44
CA ASP A 568 -10.43 -1.07 -18.02
C ASP A 568 -11.08 -2.40 -17.63
N GLY A 569 -10.75 -3.49 -18.33
CA GLY A 569 -11.26 -4.82 -18.05
C GLY A 569 -10.78 -5.36 -16.70
N ILE A 570 -9.47 -5.37 -16.46
CA ILE A 570 -8.90 -5.95 -15.22
C ILE A 570 -9.25 -5.12 -13.98
N LEU A 571 -9.27 -3.79 -14.10
CA LEU A 571 -9.62 -2.89 -12.99
C LEU A 571 -11.12 -2.87 -12.67
N SER A 572 -11.97 -3.35 -13.57
CA SER A 572 -13.43 -3.40 -13.35
C SER A 572 -13.86 -4.39 -12.27
N TYR A 573 -12.96 -5.24 -11.75
CA TYR A 573 -13.27 -6.28 -10.76
C TYR A 573 -12.99 -5.89 -9.31
N GLY A 574 -12.70 -4.62 -9.03
CA GLY A 574 -12.23 -4.19 -7.72
C GLY A 574 -10.74 -4.48 -7.53
N SER A 575 -10.36 -4.86 -6.31
CA SER A 575 -8.98 -5.23 -5.97
C SER A 575 -8.83 -6.67 -5.42
N PRO A 576 -9.36 -7.73 -6.09
CA PRO A 576 -9.10 -9.10 -5.65
C PRO A 576 -7.64 -9.51 -5.97
N PRO A 577 -7.13 -10.61 -5.40
CA PRO A 577 -5.88 -11.22 -5.85
C PRO A 577 -5.86 -11.37 -7.39
N ALA A 578 -4.72 -11.04 -8.03
CA ALA A 578 -4.66 -10.90 -9.48
C ALA A 578 -5.05 -12.18 -10.23
N ARG A 579 -4.73 -13.36 -9.67
CA ARG A 579 -5.21 -14.65 -10.18
C ARG A 579 -6.73 -14.70 -10.40
N PHE A 580 -7.51 -14.16 -9.47
CA PHE A 580 -8.98 -14.16 -9.57
C PHE A 580 -9.48 -13.10 -10.55
N ALA A 581 -8.89 -11.91 -10.57
CA ALA A 581 -9.20 -10.90 -11.57
C ALA A 581 -8.95 -11.44 -12.99
N GLY A 582 -7.83 -12.14 -13.20
CA GLY A 582 -7.52 -12.82 -14.44
C GLY A 582 -8.50 -13.91 -14.81
N GLN A 583 -8.86 -14.79 -13.86
CA GLN A 583 -9.85 -15.85 -14.12
C GLN A 583 -11.20 -15.25 -14.50
N LEU A 584 -11.65 -14.17 -13.85
CA LEU A 584 -12.87 -13.44 -14.23
C LEU A 584 -12.74 -12.82 -15.64
N LEU A 585 -11.66 -12.10 -15.92
CA LEU A 585 -11.43 -11.43 -17.21
C LEU A 585 -11.40 -12.41 -18.39
N PHE A 586 -10.84 -13.60 -18.19
CA PHE A 586 -10.63 -14.60 -19.23
C PHE A 586 -11.68 -15.72 -19.28
N ASP A 587 -12.72 -15.63 -18.43
CA ASP A 587 -13.79 -16.62 -18.28
C ASP A 587 -13.28 -18.03 -17.89
N GLU A 588 -12.27 -18.10 -17.01
CA GLU A 588 -11.64 -19.35 -16.56
C GLU A 588 -12.21 -19.84 -15.22
N ALA A 589 -12.06 -21.13 -14.88
CA ALA A 589 -12.54 -21.63 -13.59
C ALA A 589 -11.93 -20.86 -12.41
N ILE A 590 -12.75 -20.55 -11.40
CA ILE A 590 -12.26 -19.96 -10.14
C ILE A 590 -11.70 -21.10 -9.28
N ALA A 591 -10.37 -21.09 -9.08
CA ALA A 591 -9.62 -22.17 -8.44
C ALA A 591 -9.05 -21.77 -7.07
#